data_AF-A0A9P0IWC0-F1
#
_entry.id   AF-A0A9P0IWC0-F1
#
_cell.length_a   1.000
_cell.length_b   1.000
_cell.length_c   1.000
_cell.angle_alpha   90.00
_cell.angle_beta   90.00
_cell.angle_gamma   90.00
#
_symmetry.space_group_name_H-M   'P 1'
#
loop_
_entity.id
_entity.type
_entity.pdbx_description
1 polymer ?
#
loop_
_entity_poly.entity_id
_entity_poly.type
_entity_poly.pdbx_seq_one_letter_code
_entity_poly.pdbx_strand_id
1 'polypeptide(L)'
;MSFKLFNKLLQKFIHTNCQLFYFRNPNTILKQMAKNVSLSTATNKQNRIKIKGKSKFPPGIVKFQVLGSGANGAPRCLYLFTDHSRYLFNCGEGTQRLAHEHKMKLSKLEHVFITHSNWLNIGGLPGLALTVQDVGVPNIELHGPQGIEELFVATKRFVVLRDLKITASKSDPFKPYEDNAIVVHYVPLISNKRCNEIRSMSENSIEMNNSQAQQNIDDSLEDDTNYYDYENIQESDKKEKNKRKRSNSEPRTDDKKFITDNTLSRISNIAMSYVCRLKPKPGFLDLDKCVKHNVPPGPLLGLLKSGKDITLSDGTLVKSSDVTSPDDPGPVFIVVECPSEDYIDSLLNESIFSKHQHGVVNEDDIAFMVVHFTPQDVRNDPRYQSWMNLFPPETYHLLLNNENKCLGSTAIHRIQYKLNMLDENIYPLLKDNGIPIINQQEKVINVNSSSINSLTINGQTNLSFNLRPNKYIDRSSTLSLDIDEFIEETFKVDGFKEKVSSSKTRNFKCFFYRYKHLS
;
A
#
# COMPACT_ATOMS: atom_id res chain seq x y z
N MET A 1 -18.31 40.88 -44.56
CA MET A 1 -19.58 40.18 -44.30
C MET A 1 -19.67 39.92 -42.80
N SER A 2 -20.71 40.46 -42.15
CA SER A 2 -20.73 40.85 -40.73
C SER A 2 -20.93 39.71 -39.72
N PHE A 3 -20.28 39.85 -38.56
CA PHE A 3 -20.37 39.13 -37.28
C PHE A 3 -21.80 38.72 -36.83
N LYS A 4 -22.84 39.32 -37.42
CA LYS A 4 -24.25 38.96 -37.19
C LYS A 4 -24.68 37.61 -37.78
N LEU A 5 -23.99 37.07 -38.79
CA LEU A 5 -24.36 35.78 -39.40
C LEU A 5 -23.84 34.58 -38.58
N PHE A 6 -22.71 34.72 -37.89
CA PHE A 6 -22.13 33.68 -37.04
C PHE A 6 -22.94 33.49 -35.75
N ASN A 7 -23.40 34.57 -35.12
CA ASN A 7 -24.26 34.49 -33.92
C ASN A 7 -25.66 33.92 -34.19
N LYS A 8 -26.21 34.10 -35.41
CA LYS A 8 -27.49 33.49 -35.79
C LYS A 8 -27.39 31.98 -36.04
N LEU A 9 -26.23 31.49 -36.47
CA LEU A 9 -25.99 30.05 -36.65
C LEU A 9 -25.65 29.36 -35.33
N LEU A 10 -24.93 30.03 -34.43
CA LEU A 10 -24.62 29.50 -33.09
C LEU A 10 -25.87 29.40 -32.20
N GLN A 11 -26.79 30.37 -32.27
CA GLN A 11 -28.07 30.29 -31.55
C GLN A 11 -29.04 29.24 -32.11
N LYS A 12 -28.97 28.92 -33.41
CA LYS A 12 -29.77 27.83 -34.00
C LYS A 12 -29.21 26.44 -33.70
N PHE A 13 -27.89 26.30 -33.47
CA PHE A 13 -27.28 25.02 -33.11
C PHE A 13 -27.50 24.64 -31.63
N ILE A 14 -27.71 25.64 -30.75
CA ILE A 14 -27.96 25.43 -29.31
C ILE A 14 -29.43 25.10 -29.02
N HIS A 15 -30.36 25.27 -29.97
CA HIS A 15 -31.80 25.14 -29.71
C HIS A 15 -32.49 23.88 -30.27
N THR A 16 -31.79 22.95 -30.90
CA THR A 16 -32.45 21.82 -31.60
C THR A 16 -31.95 20.41 -31.29
N ASN A 17 -31.06 20.18 -30.31
CA ASN A 17 -30.76 18.81 -29.87
C ASN A 17 -30.38 18.74 -28.39
N CYS A 18 -31.39 18.83 -27.51
CA CYS A 18 -31.31 18.37 -26.11
C CYS A 18 -32.74 18.09 -25.59
N GLN A 19 -33.40 17.05 -26.12
CA GLN A 19 -34.42 16.33 -25.37
C GLN A 19 -33.81 15.02 -24.89
N LEU A 20 -33.19 15.06 -23.70
CA LEU A 20 -32.84 13.89 -22.91
C LEU A 20 -33.12 14.24 -21.44
N PHE A 21 -34.22 13.65 -20.96
CA PHE A 21 -34.62 13.39 -19.58
C PHE A 21 -33.81 14.08 -18.45
N TYR A 22 -34.40 15.14 -17.86
CA TYR A 22 -34.00 15.67 -16.55
C TYR A 22 -34.78 14.96 -15.44
N PHE A 23 -34.13 14.04 -14.72
CA PHE A 23 -34.46 13.79 -13.31
C PHE A 23 -33.66 14.78 -12.45
N ARG A 24 -34.35 15.76 -11.86
CA ARG A 24 -33.75 16.71 -10.90
C ARG A 24 -33.42 15.99 -9.59
N ASN A 25 -32.13 15.87 -9.28
CA ASN A 25 -31.62 15.41 -7.99
C ASN A 25 -31.42 16.64 -7.07
N PRO A 26 -32.02 16.73 -5.87
CA PRO A 26 -32.00 17.94 -5.03
C PRO A 26 -30.63 18.33 -4.44
N ASN A 27 -29.56 17.56 -4.69
CA ASN A 27 -28.22 17.77 -4.12
C ASN A 27 -27.34 18.79 -4.87
N THR A 28 -27.78 19.34 -6.00
CA THR A 28 -26.95 20.24 -6.84
C THR A 28 -26.92 21.69 -6.36
N ILE A 29 -27.91 22.15 -5.57
CA ILE A 29 -27.98 23.53 -5.09
C ILE A 29 -26.97 23.80 -3.95
N LEU A 30 -26.65 22.79 -3.14
CA LEU A 30 -25.69 22.90 -2.03
C LEU A 30 -24.22 23.01 -2.46
N LYS A 31 -23.90 22.68 -3.72
CA LYS A 31 -22.53 22.75 -4.26
C LYS A 31 -22.13 24.14 -4.76
N GLN A 32 -23.08 25.08 -4.88
CA GLN A 32 -22.82 26.42 -5.39
C GLN A 32 -22.54 27.47 -4.30
N MET A 33 -22.52 27.09 -3.02
CA MET A 33 -22.22 28.01 -1.93
C MET A 33 -20.72 28.02 -1.59
N ALA A 34 -20.14 29.22 -1.43
CA ALA A 34 -18.73 29.41 -1.09
C ALA A 34 -18.40 28.78 0.28
N LYS A 35 -17.35 27.93 0.32
CA LYS A 35 -16.90 27.27 1.54
C LYS A 35 -15.68 27.98 2.12
N ASN A 36 -15.84 28.61 3.29
CA ASN A 36 -14.72 29.06 4.10
C ASN A 36 -13.93 27.84 4.62
N VAL A 37 -12.67 27.74 4.19
CA VAL A 37 -11.81 26.56 4.35
C VAL A 37 -11.54 26.23 5.83
N SER A 38 -11.46 27.24 6.71
CA SER A 38 -11.12 27.08 8.13
C SER A 38 -12.23 26.51 9.01
N LEU A 39 -13.51 26.77 8.70
CA LEU A 39 -14.65 26.19 9.43
C LEU A 39 -14.98 24.77 8.96
N SER A 40 -14.63 24.42 7.72
CA SER A 40 -14.96 23.12 7.12
C SER A 40 -14.29 21.95 7.83
N THR A 41 -13.05 22.12 8.31
CA THR A 41 -12.28 21.08 9.01
C THR A 41 -12.88 20.76 10.38
N ALA A 42 -13.32 21.79 11.12
CA ALA A 42 -13.99 21.62 12.42
C ALA A 42 -15.38 20.97 12.28
N THR A 43 -16.18 21.38 11.31
CA THR A 43 -17.48 20.74 11.02
C THR A 43 -17.34 19.31 10.48
N ASN A 44 -16.30 19.01 9.70
CA ASN A 44 -16.00 17.64 9.28
C ASN A 44 -15.54 16.78 10.46
N LYS A 45 -14.77 17.33 11.41
CA LYS A 45 -14.38 16.64 12.65
C LYS A 45 -15.62 16.32 13.50
N GLN A 46 -16.54 17.27 13.67
CA GLN A 46 -17.80 17.09 14.43
C GLN A 46 -18.80 16.13 13.74
N ASN A 47 -18.95 16.21 12.42
CA ASN A 47 -19.79 15.25 11.67
C ASN A 47 -19.17 13.84 11.65
N ARG A 48 -17.84 13.70 11.61
CA ARG A 48 -17.16 12.39 11.71
C ARG A 48 -17.24 11.79 13.12
N ILE A 49 -17.19 12.61 14.17
CA ILE A 49 -17.44 12.17 15.55
C ILE A 49 -18.89 11.68 15.70
N LYS A 50 -19.86 12.27 15.01
CA LYS A 50 -21.26 11.82 15.01
C LYS A 50 -21.50 10.53 14.18
N ILE A 51 -20.64 10.20 13.23
CA ILE A 51 -20.64 8.89 12.52
C ILE A 51 -19.78 7.85 13.30
N LYS A 52 -19.47 8.07 14.59
CA LYS A 52 -18.90 7.03 15.48
C LYS A 52 -19.91 5.95 15.90
N GLY A 53 -21.00 5.77 15.17
CA GLY A 53 -21.61 4.46 15.11
C GLY A 53 -20.79 3.62 14.14
N LYS A 54 -19.81 2.83 14.64
CA LYS A 54 -19.20 1.74 13.87
C LYS A 54 -20.35 1.04 13.14
N SER A 55 -20.39 1.10 11.80
CA SER A 55 -21.45 0.49 10.99
C SER A 55 -21.67 -0.93 11.48
N LYS A 56 -22.83 -1.27 12.06
CA LYS A 56 -23.05 -2.60 12.67
C LYS A 56 -22.94 -3.75 11.65
N PHE A 57 -22.90 -3.44 10.36
CA PHE A 57 -22.96 -4.41 9.28
C PHE A 57 -21.61 -4.50 8.54
N PRO A 58 -21.22 -5.71 8.10
CA PRO A 58 -20.09 -5.89 7.21
C PRO A 58 -20.23 -5.07 5.92
N PRO A 59 -19.11 -4.55 5.36
CA PRO A 59 -19.12 -3.73 4.16
C PRO A 59 -19.65 -4.52 2.95
N GLY A 60 -20.35 -3.82 2.05
CA GLY A 60 -20.88 -4.40 0.82
C GLY A 60 -19.88 -4.37 -0.33
N ILE A 61 -18.97 -3.40 -0.33
CA ILE A 61 -17.89 -3.30 -1.30
C ILE A 61 -16.57 -3.49 -0.58
N VAL A 62 -15.78 -4.44 -1.08
CA VAL A 62 -14.43 -4.70 -0.60
C VAL A 62 -13.55 -4.97 -1.81
N LYS A 63 -12.46 -4.22 -1.95
CA LYS A 63 -11.50 -4.42 -3.03
C LYS A 63 -10.07 -4.19 -2.56
N PHE A 64 -9.15 -4.99 -3.08
CA PHE A 64 -7.73 -4.68 -3.07
C PHE A 64 -7.37 -3.76 -4.21
N GLN A 65 -6.35 -2.96 -3.97
CA GLN A 65 -5.66 -2.20 -4.99
C GLN A 65 -4.17 -2.19 -4.68
N VAL A 66 -3.37 -2.59 -5.66
CA VAL A 66 -1.92 -2.50 -5.59
C VAL A 66 -1.54 -1.03 -5.69
N LEU A 67 -1.03 -0.47 -4.60
CA LEU A 67 -0.57 0.91 -4.54
C LEU A 67 0.89 1.03 -4.98
N GLY A 68 1.69 0.02 -4.62
CA GLY A 68 3.07 -0.10 -5.06
C GLY A 68 3.40 -1.57 -5.35
N SER A 69 3.99 -1.80 -6.51
CA SER A 69 4.29 -3.13 -7.04
C SER A 69 5.43 -3.83 -6.29
N GLY A 70 6.29 -3.10 -5.58
CA GLY A 70 7.56 -3.64 -5.06
C GLY A 70 8.71 -3.66 -6.07
N ALA A 71 8.51 -3.09 -7.25
CA ALA A 71 9.60 -2.86 -8.21
C ALA A 71 10.68 -1.94 -7.63
N ASN A 72 11.89 -1.98 -8.18
CA ASN A 72 12.94 -1.06 -7.75
C ASN A 72 12.49 0.40 -7.95
N GLY A 73 12.41 1.19 -6.88
CA GLY A 73 11.88 2.57 -6.87
C GLY A 73 10.37 2.70 -6.60
N ALA A 74 9.64 1.59 -6.47
CA ALA A 74 8.25 1.54 -6.01
C ALA A 74 8.14 0.76 -4.69
N PRO A 75 7.42 1.27 -3.69
CA PRO A 75 7.25 0.55 -2.43
C PRO A 75 6.46 -0.75 -2.63
N ARG A 76 6.68 -1.70 -1.74
CA ARG A 76 5.80 -2.86 -1.56
C ARG A 76 4.58 -2.42 -0.76
N CYS A 77 3.43 -2.25 -1.41
CA CYS A 77 2.27 -1.65 -0.75
C CYS A 77 0.94 -2.13 -1.33
N LEU A 78 0.10 -2.71 -0.47
CA LEU A 78 -1.25 -3.15 -0.82
C LEU A 78 -2.29 -2.35 -0.04
N TYR A 79 -3.33 -1.89 -0.72
CA TYR A 79 -4.38 -1.07 -0.11
C TYR A 79 -5.75 -1.76 -0.21
N LEU A 80 -6.39 -1.99 0.93
CA LEU A 80 -7.71 -2.60 1.04
C LEU A 80 -8.77 -1.53 1.28
N PHE A 81 -9.72 -1.46 0.35
CA PHE A 81 -10.81 -0.52 0.36
C PHE A 81 -12.10 -1.19 0.84
N THR A 82 -12.71 -0.67 1.92
CA THR A 82 -14.10 -1.00 2.31
C THR A 82 -15.01 0.23 2.45
N ASP A 83 -16.33 0.08 2.39
CA ASP A 83 -17.26 1.23 2.51
C ASP A 83 -17.05 2.09 3.78
N HIS A 84 -16.58 1.45 4.85
CA HIS A 84 -16.49 2.04 6.18
C HIS A 84 -15.06 2.46 6.52
N SER A 85 -14.09 1.56 6.33
CA SER A 85 -12.70 1.72 6.76
C SER A 85 -11.71 1.33 5.66
N ARG A 86 -10.46 1.79 5.77
CA ARG A 86 -9.38 1.43 4.85
C ARG A 86 -8.21 0.85 5.63
N TYR A 87 -7.54 -0.11 5.00
CA TYR A 87 -6.42 -0.86 5.58
C TYR A 87 -5.26 -0.84 4.61
N LEU A 88 -4.06 -0.56 5.12
CA LEU A 88 -2.85 -0.51 4.33
C LEU A 88 -1.90 -1.62 4.79
N PHE A 89 -1.35 -2.39 3.86
CA PHE A 89 -0.31 -3.37 4.15
C PHE A 89 1.01 -2.85 3.59
N ASN A 90 1.97 -2.64 4.49
CA ASN A 90 3.22 -1.93 4.30
C ASN A 90 3.08 -0.48 3.83
N CYS A 91 4.06 0.34 4.16
CA CYS A 91 4.14 1.74 3.80
C CYS A 91 5.60 2.15 3.60
N GLY A 92 6.21 1.64 2.53
CA GLY A 92 7.55 2.02 2.11
C GLY A 92 7.66 3.45 1.60
N GLU A 93 8.88 3.88 1.30
CA GLU A 93 9.12 5.20 0.72
C GLU A 93 8.36 5.42 -0.59
N GLY A 94 7.87 6.64 -0.80
CA GLY A 94 7.10 6.97 -2.00
C GLY A 94 5.64 6.52 -1.99
N THR A 95 5.16 5.76 -0.98
CA THR A 95 3.75 5.35 -0.89
C THR A 95 2.79 6.54 -0.95
N GLN A 96 3.10 7.63 -0.23
CA GLN A 96 2.28 8.86 -0.27
C GLN A 96 2.25 9.51 -1.67
N ARG A 97 3.37 9.45 -2.40
CA ARG A 97 3.50 10.05 -3.74
C ARG A 97 2.64 9.28 -4.73
N LEU A 98 2.75 7.95 -4.73
CA LEU A 98 1.93 7.07 -5.56
C LEU A 98 0.45 7.21 -5.21
N ALA A 99 0.11 7.32 -3.92
CA ALA A 99 -1.28 7.54 -3.51
C ALA A 99 -1.85 8.84 -4.08
N HIS A 100 -1.07 9.92 -4.04
CA HIS A 100 -1.48 11.21 -4.59
C HIS A 100 -1.62 11.16 -6.12
N GLU A 101 -0.62 10.63 -6.82
CA GLU A 101 -0.59 10.53 -8.29
C GLU A 101 -1.81 9.76 -8.83
N HIS A 102 -2.13 8.63 -8.22
CA HIS A 102 -3.25 7.78 -8.64
C HIS A 102 -4.60 8.19 -8.03
N LYS A 103 -4.67 9.37 -7.40
CA LYS A 103 -5.89 9.92 -6.77
C LYS A 103 -6.50 8.97 -5.73
N MET A 104 -5.66 8.21 -5.03
CA MET A 104 -6.07 7.29 -3.99
C MET A 104 -6.48 8.06 -2.75
N LYS A 105 -7.71 7.80 -2.30
CA LYS A 105 -8.25 8.44 -1.09
C LYS A 105 -7.65 7.78 0.14
N LEU A 106 -6.83 8.53 0.87
CA LEU A 106 -6.31 8.18 2.19
C LEU A 106 -7.29 8.53 3.34
N SER A 107 -8.43 9.13 3.01
CA SER A 107 -9.52 9.35 3.96
C SER A 107 -10.03 8.01 4.49
N LYS A 108 -10.27 7.92 5.80
CA LYS A 108 -10.71 6.69 6.50
C LYS A 108 -9.64 5.58 6.57
N LEU A 109 -8.36 5.91 6.36
CA LEU A 109 -7.27 5.02 6.74
C LEU A 109 -7.24 4.92 8.26
N GLU A 110 -7.52 3.73 8.78
CA GLU A 110 -7.61 3.47 10.22
C GLU A 110 -6.52 2.50 10.68
N HIS A 111 -6.12 1.56 9.82
CA HIS A 111 -5.20 0.48 10.17
C HIS A 111 -4.07 0.38 9.16
N VAL A 112 -2.83 0.27 9.64
CA VAL A 112 -1.65 -0.04 8.83
C VAL A 112 -0.96 -1.29 9.39
N PHE A 113 -0.85 -2.33 8.57
CA PHE A 113 -0.20 -3.60 8.89
C PHE A 113 1.19 -3.63 8.27
N ILE A 114 2.22 -3.75 9.09
CA ILE A 114 3.62 -3.80 8.70
C ILE A 114 4.11 -5.23 8.81
N THR A 115 4.59 -5.80 7.71
CA THR A 115 5.02 -7.21 7.68
C THR A 115 6.44 -7.42 8.20
N HIS A 116 7.30 -6.41 8.20
CA HIS A 116 8.64 -6.54 8.78
C HIS A 116 9.17 -5.17 9.20
N SER A 117 9.87 -5.09 10.33
CA SER A 117 10.38 -3.84 10.92
C SER A 117 11.65 -3.35 10.22
N ASN A 118 11.59 -3.12 8.92
CA ASN A 118 12.67 -2.54 8.13
C ASN A 118 12.22 -1.24 7.45
N TRP A 119 13.20 -0.42 7.06
CA TRP A 119 12.93 0.86 6.42
C TRP A 119 12.16 0.72 5.10
N LEU A 120 12.36 -0.37 4.36
CA LEU A 120 11.64 -0.66 3.12
C LEU A 120 10.11 -0.76 3.32
N ASN A 121 9.65 -1.19 4.50
CA ASN A 121 8.23 -1.36 4.82
C ASN A 121 7.63 -0.19 5.59
N ILE A 122 8.45 0.63 6.27
CA ILE A 122 7.95 1.67 7.19
C ILE A 122 8.38 3.09 6.82
N GLY A 123 9.36 3.26 5.92
CA GLY A 123 9.99 4.56 5.64
C GLY A 123 9.04 5.63 5.08
N GLY A 124 7.90 5.22 4.50
CA GLY A 124 6.86 6.13 4.04
C GLY A 124 5.89 6.61 5.12
N LEU A 125 5.85 5.95 6.29
CA LEU A 125 4.90 6.25 7.37
C LEU A 125 5.00 7.69 7.88
N PRO A 126 6.19 8.28 8.11
CA PRO A 126 6.33 9.69 8.50
C PRO A 126 5.59 10.66 7.56
N GLY A 127 5.83 10.55 6.25
CA GLY A 127 5.18 11.40 5.25
C GLY A 127 3.69 11.12 5.13
N LEU A 128 3.31 9.83 5.14
CA LEU A 128 1.91 9.42 5.12
C LEU A 128 1.15 10.01 6.31
N ALA A 129 1.72 9.97 7.53
CA ALA A 129 1.10 10.49 8.74
C ALA A 129 0.82 11.99 8.65
N LEU A 130 1.77 12.78 8.11
CA LEU A 130 1.56 14.21 7.87
C LEU A 130 0.40 14.45 6.88
N THR A 131 0.40 13.72 5.77
CA THR A 131 -0.67 13.81 4.75
C THR A 131 -2.03 13.41 5.31
N VAL A 132 -2.08 12.32 6.08
CA VAL A 132 -3.32 11.75 6.63
C VAL A 132 -3.91 12.63 7.75
N GLN A 133 -3.03 13.29 8.52
CA GLN A 133 -3.44 14.33 9.47
C GLN A 133 -4.15 15.49 8.75
N ASP A 134 -3.60 16.00 7.66
CA ASP A 134 -4.20 17.12 6.90
C ASP A 134 -5.55 16.73 6.28
N VAL A 135 -5.73 15.45 5.93
CA VAL A 135 -7.02 14.88 5.50
C VAL A 135 -8.04 14.79 6.66
N GLY A 136 -7.59 14.95 7.91
CA GLY A 136 -8.40 14.96 9.12
C GLY A 136 -8.76 13.57 9.63
N VAL A 137 -7.87 12.59 9.48
CA VAL A 137 -7.99 11.29 10.15
C VAL A 137 -7.54 11.44 11.61
N PRO A 138 -8.34 10.96 12.59
CA PRO A 138 -8.06 11.21 14.00
C PRO A 138 -7.11 10.19 14.63
N ASN A 139 -7.10 8.95 14.14
CA ASN A 139 -6.31 7.87 14.71
C ASN A 139 -5.88 6.88 13.63
N ILE A 140 -4.64 6.42 13.70
CA ILE A 140 -4.14 5.27 12.94
C ILE A 140 -3.62 4.23 13.94
N GLU A 141 -4.08 2.99 13.81
CA GLU A 141 -3.53 1.85 14.53
C GLU A 141 -2.50 1.13 13.67
N LEU A 142 -1.30 0.95 14.22
CA LEU A 142 -0.20 0.23 13.59
C LEU A 142 -0.17 -1.20 14.11
N HIS A 143 -0.07 -2.15 13.21
CA HIS A 143 0.05 -3.57 13.52
C HIS A 143 1.34 -4.11 12.92
N GLY A 144 2.03 -5.02 13.63
CA GLY A 144 3.25 -5.66 13.16
C GLY A 144 4.18 -6.04 14.31
N PRO A 145 5.46 -6.31 14.05
CA PRO A 145 6.40 -6.72 15.10
C PRO A 145 6.52 -5.68 16.22
N GLN A 146 6.87 -6.15 17.41
CA GLN A 146 7.03 -5.29 18.59
C GLN A 146 8.10 -4.21 18.31
N GLY A 147 7.85 -2.99 18.77
CA GLY A 147 8.79 -1.86 18.60
C GLY A 147 8.54 -0.97 17.39
N ILE A 148 7.52 -1.23 16.55
CA ILE A 148 7.18 -0.34 15.40
C ILE A 148 6.95 1.12 15.82
N GLU A 149 6.42 1.37 17.02
CA GLU A 149 6.18 2.73 17.52
C GLU A 149 7.46 3.53 17.78
N GLU A 150 8.60 2.86 17.99
CA GLU A 150 9.90 3.51 18.24
C GLU A 150 10.34 4.35 17.04
N LEU A 151 9.99 3.94 15.82
CA LEU A 151 10.19 4.73 14.60
C LEU A 151 9.56 6.12 14.72
N PHE A 152 8.33 6.20 15.24
CA PHE A 152 7.67 7.48 15.41
C PHE A 152 8.34 8.31 16.50
N VAL A 153 8.84 7.68 17.56
CA VAL A 153 9.65 8.37 18.58
C VAL A 153 10.90 8.98 17.96
N ALA A 154 11.62 8.24 17.10
CA ALA A 154 12.81 8.73 16.40
C ALA A 154 12.51 9.89 15.44
N THR A 155 11.35 9.86 14.77
CA THR A 155 10.95 10.87 13.78
C THR A 155 10.29 12.12 14.39
N LYS A 156 10.02 12.15 15.71
CA LYS A 156 9.37 13.28 16.42
C LYS A 156 10.02 14.65 16.20
N ARG A 157 11.32 14.70 15.89
CA ARG A 157 12.03 15.98 15.65
C ARG A 157 11.58 16.70 14.38
N PHE A 158 11.09 15.96 13.38
CA PHE A 158 10.66 16.51 12.09
C PHE A 158 9.24 16.11 11.69
N VAL A 159 8.62 15.17 12.41
CA VAL A 159 7.20 14.80 12.26
C VAL A 159 6.43 15.32 13.46
N VAL A 160 5.64 16.37 13.25
CA VAL A 160 4.79 16.96 14.29
C VAL A 160 3.33 16.62 14.02
N LEU A 161 2.78 15.70 14.81
CA LEU A 161 1.38 15.30 14.75
C LEU A 161 0.59 16.00 15.88
N ARG A 162 -0.32 16.90 15.51
CA ARG A 162 -1.19 17.66 16.43
C ARG A 162 -2.57 17.03 16.56
N ASP A 163 -3.12 16.56 15.44
CA ASP A 163 -4.52 16.11 15.33
C ASP A 163 -4.64 14.60 15.12
N LEU A 164 -3.56 13.95 14.69
CA LEU A 164 -3.50 12.52 14.45
C LEU A 164 -2.84 11.81 15.63
N LYS A 165 -3.54 10.85 16.22
CA LYS A 165 -2.95 9.90 17.17
C LYS A 165 -2.48 8.64 16.43
N ILE A 166 -1.29 8.17 16.76
CA ILE A 166 -0.76 6.90 16.27
C ILE A 166 -0.63 5.96 17.47
N THR A 167 -1.19 4.76 17.35
CA THR A 167 -1.16 3.74 18.40
C THR A 167 -0.63 2.43 17.84
N ALA A 168 0.38 1.83 18.47
CA ALA A 168 0.77 0.47 18.13
C ALA A 168 -0.15 -0.55 18.83
N SER A 169 -0.59 -1.53 18.07
CA SER A 169 -1.29 -2.72 18.54
C SER A 169 -0.29 -3.72 19.10
N LYS A 170 -0.72 -4.55 20.06
CA LYS A 170 0.15 -5.58 20.65
C LYS A 170 0.42 -6.77 19.71
N SER A 171 -0.30 -6.86 18.59
CA SER A 171 -0.13 -7.90 17.55
C SER A 171 0.09 -9.31 18.10
N ASP A 172 -0.78 -9.71 19.04
CA ASP A 172 -0.68 -10.96 19.78
C ASP A 172 -1.16 -12.15 18.92
N PRO A 173 -0.32 -13.18 18.66
CA PRO A 173 -0.71 -14.34 17.85
C PRO A 173 -1.95 -15.09 18.37
N PHE A 174 -2.20 -15.04 19.68
CA PHE A 174 -3.33 -15.73 20.31
C PHE A 174 -4.61 -14.89 20.32
N LYS A 175 -4.52 -13.59 20.04
CA LYS A 175 -5.65 -12.67 20.05
C LYS A 175 -5.76 -11.94 18.72
N PRO A 176 -6.59 -12.43 17.78
CA PRO A 176 -6.77 -11.76 16.50
C PRO A 176 -7.35 -10.36 16.68
N TYR A 177 -7.01 -9.48 15.76
CA TYR A 177 -7.69 -8.20 15.62
C TYR A 177 -9.01 -8.40 14.89
N GLU A 178 -10.06 -7.72 15.32
CA GLU A 178 -11.38 -7.83 14.72
C GLU A 178 -12.10 -6.47 14.72
N ASP A 179 -12.64 -6.12 13.55
CA ASP A 179 -13.62 -5.05 13.41
C ASP A 179 -14.84 -5.51 12.61
N ASN A 180 -15.63 -4.59 12.08
CA ASN A 180 -16.86 -4.95 11.38
C ASN A 180 -16.64 -5.46 9.95
N ALA A 181 -15.45 -5.26 9.39
CA ALA A 181 -15.10 -5.69 8.04
C ALA A 181 -14.23 -6.94 8.03
N ILE A 182 -13.25 -7.03 8.92
CA ILE A 182 -12.16 -8.02 8.83
C ILE A 182 -11.78 -8.57 10.21
N VAL A 183 -11.39 -9.85 10.23
CA VAL A 183 -10.68 -10.53 11.30
C VAL A 183 -9.25 -10.80 10.82
N VAL A 184 -8.24 -10.42 11.59
CA VAL A 184 -6.82 -10.55 11.23
C VAL A 184 -6.09 -11.34 12.30
N HIS A 185 -5.55 -12.49 11.91
CA HIS A 185 -4.65 -13.30 12.72
C HIS A 185 -3.19 -12.93 12.44
N TYR A 186 -2.42 -12.75 13.50
CA TYR A 186 -1.00 -12.45 13.47
C TYR A 186 -0.18 -13.74 13.46
N VAL A 187 0.73 -13.87 12.50
CA VAL A 187 1.58 -15.05 12.34
C VAL A 187 3.05 -14.60 12.34
N PRO A 188 3.72 -14.62 13.50
CA PRO A 188 5.12 -14.22 13.59
C PRO A 188 6.02 -15.31 13.00
N LEU A 189 6.88 -14.92 12.07
CA LEU A 189 7.91 -15.77 11.49
C LEU A 189 9.27 -15.37 12.09
N ILE A 190 9.99 -16.33 12.65
CA ILE A 190 11.25 -16.09 13.35
C ILE A 190 12.42 -16.51 12.46
N SER A 191 13.46 -15.69 12.43
CA SER A 191 14.70 -15.99 11.71
C SER A 191 15.55 -17.04 12.44
N ASN A 192 16.00 -18.07 11.71
CA ASN A 192 16.94 -19.06 12.21
C ASN A 192 18.42 -18.63 12.16
N LYS A 193 18.74 -17.39 11.77
CA LYS A 193 20.13 -16.90 11.61
C LYS A 193 21.04 -17.21 12.79
N ARG A 194 20.57 -16.96 14.01
CA ARG A 194 21.36 -17.20 15.23
C ARG A 194 21.66 -18.68 15.49
N CYS A 195 20.73 -19.58 15.13
CA CYS A 195 20.98 -21.03 15.21
C CYS A 195 21.99 -21.48 14.16
N ASN A 196 21.98 -20.86 12.97
CA ASN A 196 22.94 -21.14 11.91
C ASN A 196 24.34 -20.57 12.23
N GLU A 197 24.43 -19.39 12.84
CA GLU A 197 25.69 -18.79 13.31
C GLU A 197 26.32 -19.60 14.45
N ILE A 198 25.52 -20.09 15.41
CA ILE A 198 26.04 -20.95 16.49
C ILE A 198 26.49 -22.32 15.94
N ARG A 199 25.76 -22.89 14.97
CA ARG A 199 26.14 -24.14 14.30
C ARG A 199 27.43 -23.98 13.49
N SER A 200 27.56 -22.92 12.69
CA SER A 200 28.78 -22.65 11.91
C SER A 200 29.98 -22.34 12.80
N MET A 201 29.81 -21.67 13.94
CA MET A 201 30.86 -21.52 14.94
C MET A 201 31.25 -22.84 15.60
N SER A 202 30.29 -23.74 15.87
CA SER A 202 30.58 -25.07 16.41
C SER A 202 31.27 -25.99 15.40
N GLU A 203 30.92 -25.92 14.11
CA GLU A 203 31.58 -26.67 13.03
C GLU A 203 32.98 -26.13 12.73
N ASN A 204 33.16 -24.81 12.71
CA ASN A 204 34.49 -24.18 12.59
C ASN A 204 35.39 -24.48 13.80
N SER A 205 34.82 -24.65 15.00
CA SER A 205 35.59 -25.07 16.19
C SER A 205 36.04 -26.55 16.12
N ILE A 206 35.42 -27.37 15.27
CA ILE A 206 35.84 -28.77 15.04
C ILE A 206 36.96 -28.82 13.98
N GLU A 207 36.96 -27.94 12.98
CA GLU A 207 38.04 -27.86 11.98
C GLU A 207 39.30 -27.12 12.47
N MET A 208 39.17 -26.13 13.36
CA MET A 208 40.33 -25.39 13.89
C MET A 208 41.08 -26.06 15.04
N ASN A 209 40.56 -27.15 15.61
CA ASN A 209 41.24 -27.86 16.72
C ASN A 209 42.43 -28.74 16.28
N ASN A 210 42.75 -28.81 14.98
CA ASN A 210 43.92 -29.55 14.48
C ASN A 210 45.03 -28.68 13.88
N SER A 211 44.94 -27.36 13.95
CA SER A 211 46.06 -26.51 13.54
C SER A 211 45.99 -25.13 14.21
N GLN A 212 47.05 -24.81 14.95
CA GLN A 212 47.42 -23.48 15.47
C GLN A 212 46.98 -23.15 16.91
N ALA A 213 47.60 -23.85 17.86
CA ALA A 213 47.94 -23.24 19.14
C ALA A 213 49.33 -22.58 19.02
N GLN A 214 49.38 -21.29 18.66
CA GLN A 214 50.41 -20.30 19.09
C GLN A 214 50.35 -19.00 18.26
N GLN A 215 50.33 -17.86 18.99
CA GLN A 215 50.68 -16.49 18.54
C GLN A 215 49.61 -15.80 17.65
N ASN A 216 49.17 -14.54 17.81
CA ASN A 216 49.73 -13.30 18.39
C ASN A 216 48.61 -12.29 18.77
N ILE A 217 49.06 -11.26 19.49
CA ILE A 217 48.40 -10.03 19.95
C ILE A 217 48.32 -8.97 18.81
N ASP A 218 47.30 -8.09 18.91
CA ASP A 218 47.04 -6.81 18.22
C ASP A 218 46.79 -6.77 16.70
N ASP A 219 45.66 -6.18 16.27
CA ASP A 219 45.57 -4.74 15.93
C ASP A 219 44.26 -4.46 15.14
N SER A 220 43.34 -3.66 15.66
CA SER A 220 42.41 -2.87 14.82
C SER A 220 41.75 -1.74 15.62
N LEU A 221 42.12 -0.53 15.22
CA LEU A 221 41.69 0.77 15.71
C LEU A 221 40.20 1.00 15.42
N GLU A 222 39.40 1.26 16.46
CA GLU A 222 38.05 1.82 16.32
C GLU A 222 38.14 3.35 16.24
N ASP A 223 37.64 3.91 15.14
CA ASP A 223 37.54 5.34 14.86
C ASP A 223 36.31 5.94 15.55
N ASP A 224 36.50 6.47 16.76
CA ASP A 224 35.47 7.16 17.57
C ASP A 224 35.19 8.60 17.09
N THR A 225 35.08 8.83 15.78
CA THR A 225 34.78 10.17 15.25
C THR A 225 33.28 10.46 15.26
N ASN A 226 32.82 11.21 16.27
CA ASN A 226 31.47 11.77 16.35
C ASN A 226 31.28 12.94 15.36
N TYR A 227 30.72 12.65 14.19
CA TYR A 227 30.54 13.59 13.06
C TYR A 227 29.66 14.84 13.36
N TYR A 228 28.94 14.89 14.48
CA TYR A 228 27.96 15.96 14.79
C TYR A 228 28.37 16.95 15.89
N ASP A 229 29.63 16.96 16.35
CA ASP A 229 30.08 17.84 17.46
C ASP A 229 30.44 19.29 17.06
N TYR A 230 30.04 19.75 15.87
CA TYR A 230 30.49 21.04 15.32
C TYR A 230 29.75 22.30 15.82
N GLU A 231 28.84 22.22 16.79
CA GLU A 231 28.08 23.41 17.24
C GLU A 231 28.35 23.87 18.68
N ASN A 232 29.35 23.33 19.40
CA ASN A 232 29.51 23.68 20.83
C ASN A 232 30.93 23.99 21.35
N ILE A 233 31.88 24.42 20.52
CA ILE A 233 33.15 25.00 21.04
C ILE A 233 33.62 26.20 20.20
N GLN A 234 32.84 27.28 20.20
CA GLN A 234 33.37 28.64 20.16
C GLN A 234 32.81 29.39 21.36
N GLU A 235 33.42 29.19 22.53
CA GLU A 235 33.46 30.12 23.67
C GLU A 235 33.96 29.36 24.91
N SER A 236 35.28 29.15 25.00
CA SER A 236 35.91 28.89 26.29
C SER A 236 37.39 29.30 26.25
N ASP A 237 37.61 30.60 26.30
CA ASP A 237 38.81 31.15 26.92
C ASP A 237 38.47 32.51 27.54
N LYS A 238 37.94 32.48 28.77
CA LYS A 238 38.34 33.38 29.87
C LYS A 238 37.49 33.16 31.13
N LYS A 239 38.18 32.54 32.09
CA LYS A 239 38.26 32.92 33.52
C LYS A 239 37.03 32.69 34.41
N GLU A 240 37.19 31.70 35.27
CA GLU A 240 36.68 31.64 36.64
C GLU A 240 36.72 33.01 37.36
N LYS A 241 35.61 33.38 38.01
CA LYS A 241 35.57 33.61 39.47
C LYS A 241 34.16 33.98 39.97
N ASN A 242 33.78 33.29 41.05
CA ASN A 242 32.92 33.71 42.16
C ASN A 242 31.38 33.67 42.04
N LYS A 243 30.84 32.53 42.52
CA LYS A 243 29.88 32.39 43.64
C LYS A 243 28.87 33.55 43.85
N ARG A 244 27.57 33.30 43.58
CA ARG A 244 26.49 33.14 44.60
C ARG A 244 25.07 33.19 44.00
N LYS A 245 24.27 32.20 44.44
CA LYS A 245 22.81 32.24 44.78
C LYS A 245 21.76 32.54 43.69
N ARG A 246 20.95 31.52 43.41
CA ARG A 246 19.45 31.42 43.54
C ARG A 246 18.95 30.29 42.63
N SER A 247 18.61 29.11 43.15
CA SER A 247 17.35 28.67 43.77
C SER A 247 16.17 28.46 42.81
N ASN A 248 15.75 27.18 42.76
CA ASN A 248 14.42 26.61 42.50
C ASN A 248 13.86 26.53 41.07
N SER A 249 14.00 25.34 40.48
CA SER A 249 12.86 24.57 39.93
C SER A 249 13.21 23.07 39.90
N GLU A 250 12.24 22.25 40.27
CA GLU A 250 12.30 20.80 40.58
C GLU A 250 12.90 19.89 39.47
N PRO A 251 13.39 18.68 39.83
CA PRO A 251 14.02 17.77 38.88
C PRO A 251 12.98 17.05 38.03
N ARG A 252 13.07 17.20 36.70
CA ARG A 252 12.46 16.27 35.74
C ARG A 252 13.22 14.95 35.79
N THR A 253 12.58 13.91 36.30
CA THR A 253 13.01 12.53 36.16
C THR A 253 12.73 12.08 34.72
N ASP A 254 13.69 12.32 33.82
CA ASP A 254 13.74 11.63 32.54
C ASP A 254 14.84 10.56 32.62
N ASP A 255 14.46 9.36 33.06
CA ASP A 255 15.24 8.15 32.84
C ASP A 255 15.34 7.88 31.34
N LYS A 256 16.29 8.53 30.67
CA LYS A 256 16.70 8.15 29.31
C LYS A 256 17.49 6.86 29.41
N LYS A 257 16.80 5.72 29.39
CA LYS A 257 17.40 4.44 29.03
C LYS A 257 17.82 4.54 27.56
N PHE A 258 19.12 4.73 27.32
CA PHE A 258 19.71 4.46 26.02
C PHE A 258 19.45 3.00 25.65
N ILE A 259 19.01 2.78 24.42
CA ILE A 259 18.69 1.45 23.89
C ILE A 259 20.02 0.70 23.73
N THR A 260 20.15 -0.45 24.38
CA THR A 260 21.27 -1.38 24.15
C THR A 260 21.06 -2.14 22.84
N ASP A 261 22.13 -2.42 22.08
CA ASP A 261 22.09 -3.12 20.78
C ASP A 261 21.35 -4.47 20.80
N ASN A 262 21.33 -5.14 21.96
CA ASN A 262 20.60 -6.40 22.19
C ASN A 262 19.07 -6.29 22.05
N THR A 263 18.49 -5.09 22.14
CA THR A 263 17.04 -4.87 21.99
C THR A 263 16.68 -4.66 20.52
N LEU A 264 17.50 -3.94 19.75
CA LEU A 264 17.34 -3.77 18.30
C LEU A 264 17.45 -5.11 17.56
N SER A 265 18.41 -5.96 17.95
CA SER A 265 18.61 -7.28 17.33
C SER A 265 17.46 -8.27 17.57
N ARG A 266 16.66 -8.07 18.62
CA ARG A 266 15.43 -8.87 18.86
C ARG A 266 14.27 -8.42 17.96
N ILE A 267 14.20 -7.14 17.62
CA ILE A 267 13.16 -6.56 16.77
C ILE A 267 13.39 -6.93 15.28
N SER A 268 14.65 -7.08 14.86
CA SER A 268 15.02 -7.41 13.47
C SER A 268 14.83 -8.87 13.06
N ASN A 269 14.52 -9.77 14.00
CA ASN A 269 14.48 -11.21 13.76
C ASN A 269 13.06 -11.76 13.55
N ILE A 270 12.04 -10.89 13.56
CA ILE A 270 10.64 -11.27 13.45
C ILE A 270 10.02 -10.57 12.25
N ALA A 271 9.55 -11.36 11.29
CA ALA A 271 8.61 -10.93 10.28
C ALA A 271 7.19 -11.31 10.73
N MET A 272 6.19 -10.55 10.31
CA MET A 272 4.79 -10.76 10.62
C MET A 272 4.03 -11.05 9.33
N SER A 273 3.42 -12.22 9.27
CA SER A 273 2.42 -12.56 8.27
C SER A 273 1.03 -12.38 8.84
N TYR A 274 0.04 -12.19 7.96
CA TYR A 274 -1.33 -11.91 8.33
C TYR A 274 -2.29 -12.84 7.60
N VAL A 275 -3.10 -13.57 8.35
CA VAL A 275 -4.22 -14.33 7.80
C VAL A 275 -5.49 -13.54 8.06
N CYS A 276 -6.15 -13.13 6.99
CA CYS A 276 -7.23 -12.15 7.02
C CYS A 276 -8.53 -12.75 6.51
N ARG A 277 -9.60 -12.69 7.30
CA ARG A 277 -10.94 -13.14 6.91
C ARG A 277 -11.91 -11.96 6.88
N LEU A 278 -12.57 -11.74 5.75
CA LEU A 278 -13.69 -10.79 5.72
C LEU A 278 -14.87 -11.32 6.53
N LYS A 279 -15.58 -10.46 7.26
CA LYS A 279 -16.74 -10.90 8.04
C LYS A 279 -17.85 -11.41 7.13
N PRO A 280 -18.45 -12.57 7.43
CA PRO A 280 -19.53 -13.14 6.63
C PRO A 280 -20.71 -12.18 6.58
N LYS A 281 -21.43 -12.18 5.47
CA LYS A 281 -22.58 -11.32 5.25
C LYS A 281 -23.74 -12.16 4.73
N PRO A 282 -24.93 -12.07 5.36
CA PRO A 282 -26.09 -12.78 4.85
C PRO A 282 -26.49 -12.23 3.48
N GLY A 283 -27.07 -13.11 2.66
CA GLY A 283 -27.64 -12.79 1.38
C GLY A 283 -28.64 -11.64 1.47
N PHE A 284 -28.73 -10.86 0.40
CA PHE A 284 -29.76 -9.82 0.32
C PHE A 284 -31.08 -10.43 -0.15
N LEU A 285 -32.18 -9.87 0.34
CA LEU A 285 -33.51 -10.21 -0.14
C LEU A 285 -33.73 -9.53 -1.50
N ASP A 286 -34.03 -10.33 -2.52
CA ASP A 286 -34.36 -9.87 -3.85
C ASP A 286 -35.84 -9.53 -3.91
N LEU A 287 -36.15 -8.24 -3.85
CA LEU A 287 -37.52 -7.73 -3.84
C LEU A 287 -38.26 -8.07 -5.14
N ASP A 288 -37.56 -8.14 -6.27
CA ASP A 288 -38.19 -8.47 -7.56
C ASP A 288 -38.64 -9.93 -7.58
N LYS A 289 -37.86 -10.83 -6.97
CA LYS A 289 -38.28 -12.23 -6.77
C LYS A 289 -39.43 -12.32 -5.77
N CYS A 290 -39.39 -11.58 -4.65
CA CYS A 290 -40.51 -11.55 -3.70
C CYS A 290 -41.82 -11.14 -4.37
N VAL A 291 -41.79 -10.13 -5.25
CA VAL A 291 -42.95 -9.67 -6.02
C VAL A 291 -43.43 -10.75 -6.99
N LYS A 292 -42.53 -11.43 -7.70
CA LYS A 292 -42.87 -12.57 -8.59
C LYS A 292 -43.53 -13.73 -7.85
N HIS A 293 -43.14 -13.95 -6.60
CA HIS A 293 -43.73 -14.97 -5.72
C HIS A 293 -44.96 -14.46 -4.94
N ASN A 294 -45.53 -13.29 -5.31
CA ASN A 294 -46.69 -12.68 -4.67
C ASN A 294 -46.54 -12.42 -3.16
N VAL A 295 -45.31 -12.23 -2.67
CA VAL A 295 -45.05 -11.95 -1.26
C VAL A 295 -45.42 -10.49 -0.95
N PRO A 296 -46.37 -10.22 -0.03
CA PRO A 296 -46.76 -8.86 0.30
C PRO A 296 -45.68 -8.14 1.12
N PRO A 297 -45.56 -6.81 0.99
CA PRO A 297 -44.64 -6.03 1.81
C PRO A 297 -45.07 -6.10 3.29
N GLY A 298 -44.12 -6.36 4.18
CA GLY A 298 -44.41 -6.45 5.61
C GLY A 298 -43.44 -7.37 6.37
N PRO A 299 -43.84 -7.86 7.56
CA PRO A 299 -42.98 -8.67 8.42
C PRO A 299 -42.57 -10.01 7.78
N LEU A 300 -43.33 -10.51 6.81
CA LEU A 300 -43.01 -11.72 6.04
C LEU A 300 -41.68 -11.61 5.27
N LEU A 301 -41.35 -10.43 4.75
CA LEU A 301 -40.05 -10.18 4.11
C LEU A 301 -38.90 -10.30 5.11
N GLY A 302 -39.13 -9.91 6.36
CA GLY A 302 -38.15 -10.08 7.45
C GLY A 302 -37.92 -11.55 7.80
N LEU A 303 -38.98 -12.38 7.77
CA LEU A 303 -38.89 -13.83 7.98
C LEU A 303 -38.11 -14.50 6.87
N LEU A 304 -38.43 -14.21 5.61
CA LEU A 304 -37.68 -14.68 4.45
C LEU A 304 -36.21 -14.24 4.53
N LYS A 305 -35.94 -12.96 4.82
CA LYS A 305 -34.56 -12.49 5.01
C LYS A 305 -33.82 -13.18 6.17
N SER A 306 -34.55 -13.68 7.17
CA SER A 306 -33.97 -14.44 8.29
C SER A 306 -33.75 -15.92 8.00
N GLY A 307 -33.97 -16.37 6.75
CA GLY A 307 -33.81 -17.78 6.36
C GLY A 307 -35.03 -18.64 6.62
N LYS A 308 -36.19 -18.05 6.96
CA LYS A 308 -37.42 -18.80 7.27
C LYS A 308 -38.35 -18.82 6.08
N ASP A 309 -38.78 -20.03 5.72
CA ASP A 309 -39.81 -20.23 4.70
C ASP A 309 -41.16 -19.73 5.22
N ILE A 310 -41.96 -19.15 4.33
CA ILE A 310 -43.28 -18.63 4.67
C ILE A 310 -44.36 -19.32 3.85
N THR A 311 -45.54 -19.49 4.44
CA THR A 311 -46.75 -19.89 3.74
C THR A 311 -47.65 -18.66 3.60
N LEU A 312 -47.98 -18.31 2.36
CA LEU A 312 -48.87 -17.19 2.05
C LEU A 312 -50.33 -17.56 2.35
N SER A 313 -51.21 -16.54 2.40
CA SER A 313 -52.63 -16.73 2.70
C SER A 313 -53.38 -17.55 1.63
N ASP A 314 -52.82 -17.67 0.43
CA ASP A 314 -53.30 -18.50 -0.66
C ASP A 314 -52.82 -19.97 -0.58
N GLY A 315 -52.03 -20.31 0.44
CA GLY A 315 -51.43 -21.63 0.64
C GLY A 315 -50.08 -21.85 -0.06
N THR A 316 -49.57 -20.86 -0.81
CA THR A 316 -48.29 -20.96 -1.52
C THR A 316 -47.13 -20.96 -0.53
N LEU A 317 -46.24 -21.97 -0.60
CA LEU A 317 -44.99 -22.01 0.15
C LEU A 317 -43.90 -21.25 -0.62
N VAL A 318 -43.36 -20.19 -0.03
CA VAL A 318 -42.23 -19.43 -0.58
C VAL A 318 -41.01 -19.73 0.29
N LYS A 319 -39.99 -20.36 -0.31
CA LYS A 319 -38.74 -20.63 0.39
C LYS A 319 -37.87 -19.40 0.44
N SER A 320 -37.14 -19.23 1.55
CA SER A 320 -36.15 -18.16 1.67
C SER A 320 -35.13 -18.21 0.54
N SER A 321 -34.61 -19.40 0.22
CA SER A 321 -33.59 -19.63 -0.82
C SER A 321 -33.99 -19.14 -2.20
N ASP A 322 -35.30 -19.11 -2.50
CA ASP A 322 -35.80 -18.74 -3.82
C ASP A 322 -35.77 -17.23 -4.02
N VAL A 323 -35.86 -16.46 -2.93
CA VAL A 323 -35.97 -15.00 -2.92
C VAL A 323 -34.77 -14.28 -2.30
N THR A 324 -33.79 -15.00 -1.76
CA THR A 324 -32.54 -14.42 -1.24
C THR A 324 -31.36 -14.75 -2.16
N SER A 325 -30.37 -13.86 -2.22
CA SER A 325 -29.05 -14.19 -2.79
C SER A 325 -28.34 -15.21 -1.89
N PRO A 326 -27.33 -15.95 -2.40
CA PRO A 326 -26.47 -16.75 -1.53
C PRO A 326 -25.77 -15.86 -0.49
N ASP A 327 -25.46 -16.46 0.66
CA ASP A 327 -24.64 -15.83 1.69
C ASP A 327 -23.21 -15.63 1.18
N ASP A 328 -22.57 -14.57 1.65
CA ASP A 328 -21.15 -14.32 1.43
C ASP A 328 -20.39 -14.80 2.67
N PRO A 329 -19.68 -15.94 2.60
CA PRO A 329 -18.98 -16.53 3.74
C PRO A 329 -17.77 -15.71 4.20
N GLY A 330 -17.38 -14.68 3.42
CA GLY A 330 -16.25 -13.83 3.69
C GLY A 330 -14.93 -14.45 3.23
N PRO A 331 -14.40 -14.08 2.06
CA PRO A 331 -13.17 -14.68 1.55
C PRO A 331 -11.99 -14.46 2.50
N VAL A 332 -11.13 -15.47 2.58
CA VAL A 332 -9.83 -15.40 3.27
C VAL A 332 -8.76 -14.92 2.29
N PHE A 333 -7.88 -14.04 2.75
CA PHE A 333 -6.64 -13.73 2.06
C PHE A 333 -5.47 -13.74 3.03
N ILE A 334 -4.28 -14.04 2.53
CA ILE A 334 -3.07 -14.14 3.32
C ILE A 334 -2.07 -13.11 2.81
N VAL A 335 -1.40 -12.41 3.72
CA VAL A 335 -0.28 -11.53 3.40
C VAL A 335 0.95 -12.12 4.08
N VAL A 336 1.95 -12.50 3.28
CA VAL A 336 3.16 -13.18 3.77
C VAL A 336 4.41 -12.43 3.34
N GLU A 337 5.36 -12.32 4.26
CA GLU A 337 6.72 -11.87 3.96
C GLU A 337 7.73 -12.79 4.64
N CYS A 338 8.57 -13.46 3.83
CA CYS A 338 9.79 -14.10 4.28
C CYS A 338 10.99 -13.27 3.80
N PRO A 339 11.64 -12.45 4.67
CA PRO A 339 12.71 -11.56 4.23
C PRO A 339 13.97 -12.27 3.72
N SER A 340 14.29 -13.44 4.27
CA SER A 340 15.42 -14.30 3.88
C SER A 340 15.04 -15.78 4.01
N GLU A 341 15.90 -16.67 3.50
CA GLU A 341 15.74 -18.13 3.60
C GLU A 341 15.63 -18.64 5.04
N ASP A 342 16.22 -17.91 5.99
CA ASP A 342 16.22 -18.26 7.43
C ASP A 342 14.83 -18.25 8.06
N TYR A 343 13.83 -17.66 7.40
CA TYR A 343 12.44 -17.60 7.86
C TYR A 343 11.59 -18.75 7.30
N ILE A 344 12.08 -19.50 6.29
CA ILE A 344 11.28 -20.51 5.59
C ILE A 344 10.87 -21.63 6.54
N ASP A 345 11.77 -22.14 7.38
CA ASP A 345 11.41 -23.23 8.29
C ASP A 345 10.33 -22.79 9.29
N SER A 346 10.38 -21.53 9.75
CA SER A 346 9.33 -20.95 10.58
C SER A 346 8.00 -20.91 9.82
N LEU A 347 7.99 -20.51 8.55
CA LEU A 347 6.80 -20.50 7.71
C LEU A 347 6.18 -21.90 7.56
N LEU A 348 7.02 -22.92 7.32
CA LEU A 348 6.57 -24.30 7.12
C LEU A 348 5.97 -24.93 8.38
N ASN A 349 6.46 -24.53 9.56
CA ASN A 349 5.97 -25.05 10.85
C ASN A 349 4.65 -24.41 11.31
N GLU A 350 4.21 -23.31 10.67
CA GLU A 350 3.00 -22.60 11.06
C GLU A 350 1.72 -23.30 10.56
N SER A 351 1.07 -24.03 11.47
CA SER A 351 -0.15 -24.81 11.20
C SER A 351 -1.37 -24.00 10.78
N ILE A 352 -1.38 -22.67 11.02
CA ILE A 352 -2.51 -21.82 10.67
C ILE A 352 -2.75 -21.77 9.16
N PHE A 353 -1.68 -21.86 8.34
CA PHE A 353 -1.80 -21.83 6.89
C PHE A 353 -2.49 -23.09 6.35
N SER A 354 -2.30 -24.25 6.99
CA SER A 354 -2.93 -25.51 6.58
C SER A 354 -4.45 -25.47 6.62
N LYS A 355 -5.04 -24.58 7.42
CA LYS A 355 -6.50 -24.36 7.46
C LYS A 355 -7.06 -23.65 6.22
N HIS A 356 -6.18 -23.17 5.34
CA HIS A 356 -6.52 -22.39 4.15
C HIS A 356 -5.93 -22.98 2.85
N GLN A 357 -5.39 -24.20 2.95
CA GLN A 357 -4.73 -24.96 1.89
C GLN A 357 -5.64 -26.09 1.38
N HIS A 358 -5.10 -27.02 0.58
CA HIS A 358 -5.83 -28.19 0.11
C HIS A 358 -6.30 -29.10 1.27
N GLY A 359 -7.44 -29.79 1.08
CA GLY A 359 -7.95 -30.77 2.06
C GLY A 359 -8.65 -30.18 3.28
N VAL A 360 -9.11 -28.92 3.20
CA VAL A 360 -9.91 -28.29 4.27
C VAL A 360 -11.32 -28.87 4.35
N VAL A 361 -11.89 -28.82 5.55
CA VAL A 361 -13.25 -29.32 5.83
C VAL A 361 -14.33 -28.43 5.19
N ASN A 362 -14.09 -27.12 5.14
CA ASN A 362 -15.00 -26.15 4.53
C ASN A 362 -14.28 -25.44 3.38
N GLU A 363 -14.86 -25.52 2.18
CA GLU A 363 -14.32 -24.85 0.99
C GLU A 363 -14.26 -23.33 1.15
N ASP A 364 -15.11 -22.74 1.98
CA ASP A 364 -15.10 -21.30 2.28
C ASP A 364 -13.86 -20.84 3.06
N ASP A 365 -13.14 -21.78 3.69
CA ASP A 365 -11.91 -21.49 4.41
C ASP A 365 -10.68 -21.48 3.49
N ILE A 366 -10.80 -21.95 2.23
CA ILE A 366 -9.71 -21.88 1.26
C ILE A 366 -9.32 -20.42 1.03
N ALA A 367 -8.01 -20.15 1.02
CA ALA A 367 -7.52 -18.81 0.71
C ALA A 367 -7.94 -18.41 -0.70
N PHE A 368 -8.66 -17.30 -0.84
CA PHE A 368 -8.94 -16.72 -2.14
C PHE A 368 -7.66 -16.17 -2.78
N MET A 369 -6.77 -15.58 -1.97
CA MET A 369 -5.53 -14.99 -2.46
C MET A 369 -4.43 -15.04 -1.40
N VAL A 370 -3.21 -15.33 -1.84
CA VAL A 370 -1.97 -15.15 -1.07
C VAL A 370 -1.17 -14.02 -1.71
N VAL A 371 -0.87 -12.99 -0.92
CA VAL A 371 -0.05 -11.83 -1.31
C VAL A 371 1.35 -12.04 -0.76
N HIS A 372 2.31 -12.16 -1.66
CA HIS A 372 3.70 -12.40 -1.33
C HIS A 372 4.49 -11.11 -1.42
N PHE A 373 4.89 -10.58 -0.28
CA PHE A 373 5.91 -9.53 -0.18
C PHE A 373 7.34 -10.12 -0.20
N THR A 374 7.47 -11.43 -0.04
CA THR A 374 8.72 -12.21 -0.09
C THR A 374 9.57 -11.90 -1.33
N PRO A 375 10.88 -11.59 -1.18
CA PRO A 375 11.79 -11.38 -2.31
C PRO A 375 11.84 -12.55 -3.28
N GLN A 376 12.16 -12.28 -4.55
CA GLN A 376 12.18 -13.27 -5.62
C GLN A 376 13.11 -14.46 -5.31
N ASP A 377 14.30 -14.20 -4.78
CA ASP A 377 15.29 -15.25 -4.51
C ASP A 377 14.79 -16.24 -3.44
N VAL A 378 14.20 -15.72 -2.36
CA VAL A 378 13.59 -16.54 -1.28
C VAL A 378 12.36 -17.29 -1.81
N ARG A 379 11.55 -16.65 -2.66
CA ARG A 379 10.40 -17.31 -3.30
C ARG A 379 10.87 -18.47 -4.18
N ASN A 380 12.00 -18.33 -4.89
CA ASN A 380 12.55 -19.38 -5.75
C ASN A 380 13.10 -20.58 -4.98
N ASP A 381 13.29 -20.48 -3.67
CA ASP A 381 13.70 -21.61 -2.82
C ASP A 381 12.68 -22.78 -2.99
N PRO A 382 13.16 -24.00 -3.26
CA PRO A 382 12.29 -25.17 -3.45
C PRO A 382 11.30 -25.40 -2.30
N ARG A 383 11.72 -25.15 -1.05
CA ARG A 383 10.87 -25.31 0.14
C ARG A 383 9.71 -24.32 0.14
N TYR A 384 9.97 -23.07 -0.25
CA TYR A 384 8.93 -22.05 -0.37
C TYR A 384 7.97 -22.37 -1.52
N GLN A 385 8.48 -22.84 -2.66
CA GLN A 385 7.67 -23.32 -3.77
C GLN A 385 6.77 -24.50 -3.37
N SER A 386 7.30 -25.46 -2.60
CA SER A 386 6.50 -26.56 -2.05
C SER A 386 5.36 -26.04 -1.17
N TRP A 387 5.62 -25.05 -0.32
CA TRP A 387 4.57 -24.41 0.49
C TRP A 387 3.52 -23.67 -0.34
N MET A 388 3.94 -22.95 -1.39
CA MET A 388 3.00 -22.30 -2.32
C MET A 388 2.10 -23.32 -3.02
N ASN A 389 2.63 -24.49 -3.37
CA ASN A 389 1.89 -25.54 -4.06
C ASN A 389 0.90 -26.30 -3.17
N LEU A 390 0.90 -26.06 -1.85
CA LEU A 390 -0.14 -26.59 -0.94
C LEU A 390 -1.48 -25.87 -1.10
N PHE A 391 -1.49 -24.67 -1.68
CA PHE A 391 -2.72 -23.94 -1.96
C PHE A 391 -3.41 -24.51 -3.22
N PRO A 392 -4.75 -24.61 -3.23
CA PRO A 392 -5.49 -25.07 -4.40
C PRO A 392 -5.21 -24.22 -5.64
N PRO A 393 -5.29 -24.78 -6.86
CA PRO A 393 -4.99 -24.06 -8.09
C PRO A 393 -5.93 -22.88 -8.38
N GLU A 394 -7.07 -22.78 -7.68
CA GLU A 394 -8.01 -21.65 -7.71
C GLU A 394 -7.54 -20.45 -6.86
N THR A 395 -6.52 -20.63 -6.03
CA THR A 395 -5.97 -19.57 -5.17
C THR A 395 -5.12 -18.61 -6.00
N TYR A 396 -5.39 -17.31 -5.91
CA TYR A 396 -4.54 -16.30 -6.55
C TYR A 396 -3.24 -16.10 -5.77
N HIS A 397 -2.11 -16.08 -6.46
CA HIS A 397 -0.81 -15.73 -5.87
C HIS A 397 -0.36 -14.37 -6.40
N LEU A 398 -0.53 -13.30 -5.61
CA LEU A 398 -0.14 -11.94 -5.99
C LEU A 398 1.29 -11.64 -5.51
N LEU A 399 2.21 -11.41 -6.44
CA LEU A 399 3.62 -11.10 -6.15
C LEU A 399 3.82 -9.58 -6.06
N LEU A 400 4.19 -9.10 -4.87
CA LEU A 400 4.53 -7.69 -4.60
C LEU A 400 5.98 -7.60 -4.11
N ASN A 401 6.93 -7.87 -5.00
CA ASN A 401 8.35 -7.96 -4.68
C ASN A 401 9.24 -7.39 -5.80
N ASN A 402 10.55 -7.58 -5.66
CA ASN A 402 11.59 -7.10 -6.56
C ASN A 402 11.59 -7.74 -7.96
N GLU A 403 10.75 -8.75 -8.22
CA GLU A 403 10.53 -9.29 -9.57
C GLU A 403 9.77 -8.30 -10.46
N ASN A 404 8.96 -7.44 -9.84
CA ASN A 404 8.18 -6.45 -10.56
C ASN A 404 9.08 -5.35 -11.14
N LYS A 405 8.68 -4.82 -12.30
CA LYS A 405 9.43 -3.75 -13.00
C LYS A 405 8.72 -2.41 -12.97
N CYS A 406 7.42 -2.39 -12.68
CA CYS A 406 6.57 -1.21 -12.77
C CYS A 406 6.86 -0.21 -11.65
N LEU A 407 7.51 0.93 -11.96
CA LEU A 407 7.72 2.03 -10.99
C LEU A 407 6.41 2.67 -10.52
N GLY A 408 5.35 2.50 -11.31
CA GLY A 408 4.02 2.97 -10.94
C GLY A 408 3.80 4.47 -11.11
N SER A 409 4.67 5.22 -11.80
CA SER A 409 4.49 6.67 -11.97
C SER A 409 4.53 7.07 -13.45
N THR A 410 3.39 7.42 -14.01
CA THR A 410 3.31 7.93 -15.40
C THR A 410 3.80 9.37 -15.47
N ALA A 411 3.68 10.14 -14.39
CA ALA A 411 4.13 11.52 -14.33
C ALA A 411 5.65 11.66 -14.51
N ILE A 412 6.43 10.76 -13.89
CA ILE A 412 7.90 10.77 -14.02
C ILE A 412 8.28 10.46 -15.48
N HIS A 413 7.67 9.45 -16.09
CA HIS A 413 7.88 9.13 -17.52
C HIS A 413 7.54 10.32 -18.40
N ARG A 414 6.36 10.92 -18.23
CA ARG A 414 5.94 12.10 -18.97
C ARG A 414 6.96 13.24 -18.87
N ILE A 415 7.47 13.56 -17.68
CA ILE A 415 8.50 14.60 -17.51
C ILE A 415 9.81 14.19 -18.17
N GLN A 416 10.24 12.93 -18.02
CA GLN A 416 11.50 12.45 -18.58
C GLN A 416 11.50 12.49 -20.11
N TYR A 417 10.40 12.09 -20.76
CA TYR A 417 10.27 12.19 -22.22
C TYR A 417 10.37 13.65 -22.68
N LYS A 418 9.76 14.59 -21.96
CA LYS A 418 9.86 16.04 -22.27
C LYS A 418 11.28 16.56 -22.16
N LEU A 419 12.00 16.17 -21.11
CA LEU A 419 13.39 16.57 -20.90
C LEU A 419 14.34 15.91 -21.91
N ASN A 420 14.10 14.65 -22.25
CA ASN A 420 14.85 13.91 -23.26
C ASN A 420 14.79 14.59 -24.64
N MET A 421 13.65 15.21 -25.01
CA MET A 421 13.53 15.98 -26.24
C MET A 421 14.48 17.20 -26.29
N LEU A 422 14.83 17.76 -25.12
CA LEU A 422 15.80 18.86 -25.02
C LEU A 422 17.22 18.34 -25.28
N ASP A 423 17.63 17.31 -24.53
CA ASP A 423 18.95 16.68 -24.64
C ASP A 423 18.89 15.22 -24.15
N GLU A 424 19.18 14.29 -25.06
CA GLU A 424 19.10 12.86 -24.79
C GLU A 424 20.24 12.33 -23.91
N ASN A 425 21.38 13.03 -23.91
CA ASN A 425 22.56 12.61 -23.15
C ASN A 425 22.44 13.06 -21.69
N ILE A 426 21.89 14.26 -21.46
CA ILE A 426 21.66 14.78 -20.11
C ILE A 426 20.43 14.10 -19.48
N TYR A 427 19.39 13.82 -20.27
CA TYR A 427 18.12 13.24 -19.79
C TYR A 427 17.81 11.92 -20.51
N PRO A 428 18.54 10.84 -20.22
CA PRO A 428 18.27 9.54 -20.82
C PRO A 428 16.91 8.99 -20.36
N LEU A 429 16.18 8.31 -21.23
CA LEU A 429 14.89 7.71 -20.89
C LEU A 429 15.03 6.67 -19.75
N LEU A 430 13.98 6.57 -18.93
CA LEU A 430 13.94 5.59 -17.85
C LEU A 430 13.81 4.18 -18.40
N LYS A 431 14.58 3.23 -17.85
CA LYS A 431 14.57 1.81 -18.22
C LYS A 431 13.47 1.01 -17.51
N ASP A 432 12.28 1.60 -17.35
CA ASP A 432 11.12 0.94 -16.75
C ASP A 432 10.36 0.17 -17.83
N ASN A 433 10.44 -1.16 -17.76
CA ASN A 433 9.74 -2.05 -18.69
C ASN A 433 8.41 -2.56 -18.12
N GLY A 434 7.97 -2.05 -16.96
CA GLY A 434 6.80 -2.53 -16.25
C GLY A 434 5.51 -1.77 -16.55
N ILE A 435 5.54 -0.72 -17.39
CA ILE A 435 4.36 0.01 -17.84
C ILE A 435 4.23 -0.15 -19.38
N PRO A 436 3.10 -0.68 -19.89
CA PRO A 436 2.89 -0.86 -21.32
C PRO A 436 2.80 0.49 -22.06
N ILE A 437 3.32 0.54 -23.29
CA ILE A 437 3.27 1.70 -24.19
C ILE A 437 2.13 1.49 -25.20
N ILE A 438 1.22 2.46 -25.34
CA ILE A 438 -0.01 2.33 -26.15
C ILE A 438 0.28 2.11 -27.65
N ASN A 439 1.38 2.67 -28.18
CA ASN A 439 1.66 2.69 -29.62
C ASN A 439 2.64 1.62 -30.11
N GLN A 440 3.13 0.77 -29.21
CA GLN A 440 3.70 -0.51 -29.63
C GLN A 440 2.54 -1.50 -29.67
N GLN A 441 2.02 -1.77 -30.88
CA GLN A 441 1.14 -2.91 -31.11
C GLN A 441 1.64 -4.10 -30.29
N GLU A 442 0.71 -4.70 -29.55
CA GLU A 442 0.92 -5.94 -28.82
C GLU A 442 1.60 -6.98 -29.75
N LYS A 443 2.94 -7.05 -29.73
CA LYS A 443 3.52 -8.36 -29.49
C LYS A 443 3.04 -8.71 -28.10
N VAL A 444 1.90 -9.38 -28.04
CA VAL A 444 1.53 -10.27 -26.96
C VAL A 444 2.80 -11.06 -26.68
N ILE A 445 3.54 -10.63 -25.66
CA ILE A 445 4.54 -11.50 -25.07
C ILE A 445 3.67 -12.56 -24.41
N ASN A 446 3.39 -13.62 -25.17
CA ASN A 446 3.21 -14.93 -24.61
C ASN A 446 4.44 -15.12 -23.71
N VAL A 447 4.26 -14.82 -22.43
CA VAL A 447 5.16 -15.32 -21.40
C VAL A 447 4.88 -16.81 -21.34
N ASN A 448 5.41 -17.54 -22.34
CA ASN A 448 5.77 -18.92 -22.20
C ASN A 448 7.03 -18.92 -21.33
N SER A 449 6.84 -18.75 -20.02
CA SER A 449 7.70 -19.40 -19.04
C SER A 449 6.87 -20.53 -18.45
N SER A 450 7.19 -21.73 -18.90
CA SER A 450 6.85 -23.03 -18.33
C SER A 450 6.43 -23.02 -16.85
N SER A 451 5.18 -23.43 -16.62
CA SER A 451 4.66 -24.20 -15.48
C SER A 451 4.97 -23.72 -14.06
N ILE A 452 3.97 -23.11 -13.40
CA ILE A 452 3.41 -23.42 -12.05
C ILE A 452 2.21 -22.44 -11.85
N ASN A 453 0.99 -22.98 -11.89
CA ASN A 453 -0.31 -22.31 -11.65
C ASN A 453 -0.65 -21.03 -12.47
N SER A 454 -1.73 -21.12 -13.27
CA SER A 454 -2.26 -20.03 -14.11
C SER A 454 -2.72 -18.77 -13.34
N LEU A 455 -2.73 -18.81 -12.01
CA LEU A 455 -3.20 -17.73 -11.12
C LEU A 455 -2.07 -17.03 -10.32
N THR A 456 -0.80 -17.25 -10.69
CA THR A 456 0.31 -16.43 -10.20
C THR A 456 0.38 -15.12 -10.98
N ILE A 457 0.26 -13.98 -10.29
CA ILE A 457 0.13 -12.65 -10.90
C ILE A 457 1.16 -11.69 -10.32
N ASN A 458 1.96 -11.11 -11.21
CA ASN A 458 2.88 -10.03 -10.88
C ASN A 458 2.11 -8.73 -10.63
N GLY A 459 2.40 -8.08 -9.50
CA GLY A 459 1.75 -6.85 -9.09
C GLY A 459 2.04 -5.68 -10.02
N GLN A 460 0.98 -5.00 -10.45
CA GLN A 460 1.06 -3.77 -11.22
C GLN A 460 0.34 -2.66 -10.46
N THR A 461 0.89 -1.44 -10.50
CA THR A 461 0.26 -0.30 -9.85
C THR A 461 -1.15 -0.07 -10.41
N ASN A 462 -2.12 0.17 -9.52
CA ASN A 462 -3.56 0.24 -9.76
C ASN A 462 -4.27 -1.07 -10.14
N LEU A 463 -3.58 -2.20 -10.25
CA LEU A 463 -4.23 -3.51 -10.37
C LEU A 463 -5.16 -3.72 -9.17
N SER A 464 -6.42 -4.03 -9.44
CA SER A 464 -7.43 -4.15 -8.40
C SER A 464 -8.06 -5.54 -8.39
N PHE A 465 -8.32 -6.07 -7.20
CA PHE A 465 -9.05 -7.33 -7.01
C PHE A 465 -10.30 -7.00 -6.22
N ASN A 466 -11.46 -7.13 -6.86
CA ASN A 466 -12.72 -6.96 -6.18
C ASN A 466 -13.04 -8.25 -5.41
N LEU A 467 -13.30 -8.15 -4.11
CA LEU A 467 -13.71 -9.28 -3.27
C LEU A 467 -15.22 -9.29 -3.04
N ARG A 468 -15.84 -8.11 -2.99
CA ARG A 468 -17.29 -7.93 -2.84
C ARG A 468 -17.80 -6.80 -3.74
N PRO A 469 -18.99 -6.93 -4.34
CA PRO A 469 -19.95 -8.03 -4.18
C PRO A 469 -19.58 -9.30 -4.94
N ASN A 470 -18.87 -9.17 -6.07
CA ASN A 470 -18.42 -10.30 -6.88
C ASN A 470 -16.89 -10.35 -6.92
N LYS A 471 -16.33 -11.56 -6.93
CA LYS A 471 -14.89 -11.78 -7.01
C LYS A 471 -14.43 -11.65 -8.45
N TYR A 472 -13.61 -10.65 -8.77
CA TYR A 472 -13.00 -10.50 -10.10
C TYR A 472 -11.76 -9.60 -10.07
N ILE A 473 -10.95 -9.69 -11.12
CA ILE A 473 -9.77 -8.85 -11.32
C ILE A 473 -10.13 -7.70 -12.24
N ASP A 474 -9.78 -6.48 -11.84
CA ASP A 474 -9.94 -5.28 -12.62
C ASP A 474 -8.57 -4.73 -13.05
N ARG A 475 -8.34 -4.74 -14.37
CA ARG A 475 -7.16 -4.18 -15.04
C ARG A 475 -7.46 -2.86 -15.76
N SER A 476 -8.69 -2.36 -15.72
CA SER A 476 -9.08 -1.14 -16.47
C SER A 476 -8.31 0.10 -16.04
N SER A 477 -7.85 0.14 -14.79
CA SER A 477 -7.15 1.28 -14.19
C SER A 477 -5.62 1.10 -14.14
N THR A 478 -5.08 0.00 -14.69
CA THR A 478 -3.63 -0.19 -14.75
C THR A 478 -3.00 0.86 -15.65
N LEU A 479 -1.75 1.21 -15.33
CA LEU A 479 -1.06 2.30 -16.02
C LEU A 479 -0.68 1.90 -17.45
N SER A 480 -0.71 2.88 -18.34
CA SER A 480 -0.14 2.82 -19.68
C SER A 480 0.56 4.14 -20.01
N LEU A 481 1.57 4.09 -20.86
CA LEU A 481 2.30 5.26 -21.35
C LEU A 481 1.81 5.62 -22.76
N ASP A 482 1.28 6.84 -22.89
CA ASP A 482 0.99 7.46 -24.17
C ASP A 482 2.14 8.40 -24.55
N ILE A 483 3.13 7.85 -25.26
CA ILE A 483 4.32 8.62 -25.65
C ILE A 483 3.95 9.74 -26.63
N ASP A 484 3.00 9.49 -27.52
CA ASP A 484 2.58 10.47 -28.52
C ASP A 484 1.88 11.66 -27.85
N GLU A 485 1.03 11.40 -26.85
CA GLU A 485 0.46 12.46 -26.01
C GLU A 485 1.56 13.32 -25.37
N PHE A 486 2.59 12.70 -24.80
CA PHE A 486 3.69 13.45 -24.14
C PHE A 486 4.44 14.35 -25.13
N ILE A 487 4.70 13.83 -26.34
CA ILE A 487 5.38 14.56 -27.41
C ILE A 487 4.50 15.71 -27.90
N GLU A 488 3.22 15.47 -28.18
CA GLU A 488 2.27 16.48 -28.63
C GLU A 488 2.14 17.63 -27.64
N GLU A 489 2.02 17.33 -26.34
CA GLU A 489 1.99 18.35 -25.29
C GLU A 489 3.22 19.23 -25.28
N THR A 490 4.39 18.66 -25.59
CA THR A 490 5.65 19.41 -25.64
C THR A 490 5.65 20.36 -26.82
N PHE A 491 5.15 19.91 -27.98
CA PHE A 491 5.06 20.73 -29.18
C PHE A 491 3.99 21.82 -29.12
N LYS A 492 3.02 21.73 -28.20
CA LYS A 492 2.06 22.81 -27.92
C LYS A 492 2.69 24.01 -27.19
N VAL A 493 3.91 23.90 -26.68
CA VAL A 493 4.61 25.02 -26.03
C VAL A 493 5.11 26.01 -27.08
N ASP A 494 4.66 27.26 -26.99
CA ASP A 494 5.01 28.32 -27.94
C ASP A 494 6.52 28.52 -28.08
N GLY A 495 7.00 28.55 -29.33
CA GLY A 495 8.42 28.73 -29.66
C GLY A 495 9.33 27.56 -29.26
N PHE A 496 8.79 26.42 -28.79
CA PHE A 496 9.59 25.28 -28.37
C PHE A 496 10.42 24.69 -29.53
N LYS A 497 9.79 24.44 -30.69
CA LYS A 497 10.46 23.88 -31.87
C LYS A 497 11.65 24.74 -32.32
N GLU A 498 11.48 26.05 -32.35
CA GLU A 498 12.50 27.02 -32.78
C GLU A 498 13.67 27.09 -31.78
N LYS A 499 13.37 27.08 -30.48
CA LYS A 499 14.38 27.11 -29.42
C LYS A 499 15.16 25.81 -29.32
N VAL A 500 14.52 24.65 -29.49
CA VAL A 500 15.22 23.35 -29.48
C VAL A 500 16.14 23.23 -30.69
N SER A 501 15.67 23.60 -31.89
CA SER A 501 16.50 23.61 -33.09
C SER A 501 17.72 24.53 -32.93
N SER A 502 17.51 25.77 -32.46
CA SER A 502 18.63 26.71 -32.24
C SER A 502 19.60 26.26 -31.15
N SER A 503 19.13 25.58 -30.09
CA SER A 503 19.96 25.07 -29.00
C SER A 503 20.77 23.84 -29.41
N LYS A 504 20.19 22.91 -30.17
CA LYS A 504 20.93 21.77 -30.74
C LYS A 504 22.02 22.25 -31.70
N THR A 505 21.75 23.26 -32.54
CA THR A 505 22.78 23.88 -33.39
C THR A 505 23.88 24.60 -32.56
N ARG A 506 23.53 25.17 -31.40
CA ARG A 506 24.49 25.83 -30.49
C ARG A 506 25.37 24.83 -29.74
N ASN A 507 24.83 23.70 -29.28
CA ASN A 507 25.62 22.64 -28.64
C ASN A 507 26.66 22.05 -29.60
N PHE A 508 26.33 21.88 -30.89
CA PHE A 508 27.31 21.53 -31.92
C PHE A 508 28.42 22.58 -32.10
N LYS A 509 28.09 23.88 -32.02
CA LYS A 509 29.09 24.97 -32.09
C LYS A 509 29.95 25.10 -30.82
N CYS A 510 29.39 24.89 -29.63
CA CYS A 510 30.13 24.91 -28.38
C CYS A 510 31.07 23.70 -28.24
N PHE A 511 30.69 22.52 -28.73
CA PHE A 511 31.57 21.35 -28.78
C PHE A 511 32.79 21.61 -29.69
N PHE A 512 32.58 22.25 -30.84
CA PHE A 512 33.68 22.65 -31.75
C PHE A 512 34.59 23.76 -31.17
N TYR A 513 34.04 24.69 -30.40
CA TYR A 513 34.84 25.73 -29.74
C TYR A 513 35.69 25.20 -28.58
N ARG A 514 35.22 24.15 -27.88
CA ARG A 514 35.98 23.52 -26.78
C ARG A 514 37.12 22.63 -27.28
N TYR A 515 37.01 22.07 -28.49
CA TYR A 515 38.09 21.31 -29.14
C TYR A 515 39.16 22.16 -29.84
N LYS A 516 38.85 23.40 -30.22
CA LYS A 516 39.82 24.34 -30.83
C LYS A 516 40.74 25.07 -29.84
N HIS A 517 40.50 24.94 -28.54
CA HIS A 517 41.35 25.52 -27.48
C HIS A 517 42.20 24.47 -26.74
N LEU A 518 42.18 23.22 -27.20
CA LEU A 518 42.96 22.10 -26.66
C LEU A 518 43.84 21.41 -27.73
N SER A 519 44.10 22.09 -28.85
CA SER A 519 45.09 21.68 -29.86
C SER A 519 46.14 22.74 -30.06
#